data_AF-A0A7R9HHC9-F1
#
_entry.id   AF-A0A7R9HHC9-F1
#
_cell.length_a   1.000
_cell.length_b   1.000
_cell.length_c   1.000
_cell.angle_alpha   90.00
_cell.angle_beta   90.00
_cell.angle_gamma   90.00
#
_symmetry.space_group_name_H-M   'P 1'
#
loop_
_entity.id
_entity.type
_entity.pdbx_description
1 polymer ?
#
loop_
_entity_poly.entity_id
_entity_poly.type
_entity_poly.pdbx_seq_one_letter_code
_entity_poly.pdbx_strand_id
1 'polypeptide(L)'
;MEVYFKNVHPKFPEGGKMSQYLENMKLGETIDVRGPSGRLIYLGGGKFSIKTLRKDPAHIVSVKKVAMIAGGTGITPMLQLIRYITKEEDDHTEMSLLFANQSEDDILLKQELEEVAESFPDQFKLWFTVDRPTEGR
;
A
#
# COMPACT_ATOMS: atom_id res chain seq x y z
N MET A 1 -2.13 -7.14 -10.33
CA MET A 1 -2.38 -5.68 -10.43
C MET A 1 -3.86 -5.52 -10.73
N GLU A 2 -4.54 -4.59 -10.08
CA GLU A 2 -5.94 -4.30 -10.43
C GLU A 2 -5.99 -3.56 -11.78
N VAL A 3 -6.82 -4.03 -12.71
CA VAL A 3 -6.96 -3.45 -14.06
C VAL A 3 -8.32 -2.79 -14.21
N TYR A 4 -8.30 -1.50 -14.55
CA TYR A 4 -9.50 -0.70 -14.80
C TYR A 4 -9.89 -0.78 -16.28
N PHE A 5 -10.76 -1.72 -16.65
CA PHE A 5 -11.20 -1.91 -18.04
C PHE A 5 -12.23 -0.86 -18.50
N LYS A 6 -12.20 -0.56 -19.81
CA LYS A 6 -13.23 0.26 -20.47
C LYS A 6 -14.63 -0.35 -20.34
N ASN A 7 -15.65 0.50 -20.30
CA ASN A 7 -17.08 0.17 -20.21
C ASN A 7 -17.53 -0.57 -18.92
N VAL A 8 -16.69 -0.61 -17.87
CA VAL A 8 -17.05 -1.24 -16.59
C VAL A 8 -17.63 -0.23 -15.60
N HIS A 9 -17.01 0.95 -15.47
CA HIS A 9 -17.41 1.95 -14.48
C HIS A 9 -18.07 3.17 -15.16
N PRO A 10 -19.32 3.54 -14.82
CA PRO A 10 -20.06 4.58 -15.54
C PRO A 10 -19.42 5.98 -15.46
N LYS A 11 -18.68 6.27 -14.38
CA LYS A 11 -17.90 7.53 -14.26
C LYS A 11 -16.56 7.51 -15.02
N PHE A 12 -16.09 6.33 -15.44
CA PHE A 12 -14.80 6.14 -16.11
C PHE A 12 -14.97 5.20 -17.32
N PRO A 13 -15.74 5.61 -18.34
CA PRO A 13 -16.10 4.74 -19.46
C PRO A 13 -14.89 4.27 -20.28
N GLU A 14 -13.83 5.07 -20.35
CA GLU A 14 -12.58 4.73 -21.04
C GLU A 14 -11.66 3.80 -20.23
N GLY A 15 -12.00 3.53 -18.95
CA GLY A 15 -11.14 2.79 -18.03
C GLY A 15 -9.83 3.51 -17.69
N GLY A 16 -8.86 2.77 -17.18
CA GLY A 16 -7.53 3.27 -16.85
C GLY A 16 -6.57 3.14 -18.04
N LYS A 17 -6.00 4.25 -18.50
CA LYS A 17 -5.07 4.25 -19.65
C LYS A 17 -3.82 3.41 -19.39
N MET A 18 -3.15 3.65 -18.25
CA MET A 18 -1.90 2.98 -17.90
C MET A 18 -2.10 1.52 -17.51
N SER A 19 -3.16 1.22 -16.74
CA SER A 19 -3.44 -0.15 -16.31
C SER A 19 -3.78 -1.05 -17.50
N GLN A 20 -4.59 -0.59 -18.45
CA GLN A 20 -4.87 -1.32 -19.69
C GLN A 20 -3.64 -1.40 -20.60
N TYR A 21 -2.77 -0.37 -20.65
CA TYR A 21 -1.52 -0.44 -21.40
C TYR A 21 -0.62 -1.56 -20.88
N LEU A 22 -0.38 -1.61 -19.56
CA LEU A 22 0.44 -2.63 -18.91
C LEU A 22 -0.13 -4.04 -19.09
N GLU A 23 -1.45 -4.20 -19.00
CA GLU A 23 -2.13 -5.50 -19.21
C GLU A 23 -1.92 -6.03 -20.64
N ASN A 24 -1.82 -5.15 -21.63
CA ASN A 24 -1.64 -5.52 -23.03
C ASN A 24 -0.17 -5.65 -23.46
N MET A 25 0.80 -5.38 -22.57
CA MET A 25 2.22 -5.52 -22.89
C MET A 25 2.60 -6.99 -23.09
N LYS A 26 3.37 -7.26 -24.13
CA LYS A 26 3.89 -8.61 -24.42
C LYS A 26 5.22 -8.85 -23.73
N LEU A 27 5.52 -10.12 -23.47
CA LEU A 27 6.84 -10.52 -22.99
C LEU A 27 7.91 -10.05 -23.99
N GLY A 28 8.92 -9.34 -23.47
CA GLY A 28 10.01 -8.76 -24.27
C GLY A 28 9.83 -7.28 -24.61
N GLU A 29 8.63 -6.70 -24.40
CA GLU A 29 8.44 -5.26 -24.53
C GLU A 29 9.03 -4.51 -23.32
N THR A 30 9.48 -3.28 -23.57
CA THR A 30 10.14 -2.43 -22.56
C THR A 30 9.26 -1.26 -22.16
N ILE A 31 9.41 -0.80 -20.92
CA ILE A 31 8.77 0.41 -20.41
C ILE A 31 9.79 1.28 -19.67
N ASP A 32 9.72 2.59 -19.86
CA ASP A 32 10.58 3.53 -19.16
C ASP A 32 10.13 3.72 -17.72
N VAL A 33 11.06 3.59 -16.78
CA VAL A 33 10.83 3.78 -15.35
C VAL A 33 11.73 4.90 -14.84
N ARG A 34 11.16 5.85 -14.08
CA ARG A 34 11.90 6.96 -13.46
C ARG A 34 11.72 6.95 -11.95
N GLY A 35 12.82 7.07 -11.21
CA GLY A 35 12.84 7.17 -9.75
C GLY A 35 14.25 7.36 -9.18
N PRO A 36 14.40 7.42 -7.85
CA PRO A 36 13.32 7.42 -6.84
C PRO A 36 12.53 8.74 -6.81
N SER A 37 11.25 8.67 -6.46
CA SER A 37 10.37 9.83 -6.26
C SER A 37 9.56 9.65 -4.99
N GLY A 38 9.44 10.70 -4.19
CA GLY A 38 8.72 10.64 -2.91
C GLY A 38 9.15 11.77 -2.00
N ARG A 39 8.32 12.07 -1.00
CA ARG A 39 8.61 13.06 0.05
C ARG A 39 8.79 12.44 1.43
N LEU A 40 8.53 11.14 1.55
CA LEU A 40 8.61 10.38 2.78
C LEU A 40 9.53 9.20 2.52
N ILE A 41 10.56 9.06 3.35
CA ILE A 41 11.51 7.96 3.31
C ILE A 41 11.59 7.40 4.73
N TYR A 42 11.40 6.09 4.87
CA TYR A 42 11.65 5.40 6.12
C TYR A 42 13.13 5.06 6.23
N LEU A 43 13.75 5.43 7.35
CA LEU A 43 15.18 5.27 7.61
C LEU A 43 15.47 4.09 8.57
N GLY A 44 14.44 3.35 8.99
CA GLY A 44 14.52 2.30 9.99
C GLY A 44 14.38 2.81 11.43
N GLY A 45 14.03 1.90 12.34
CA GLY A 45 13.93 2.16 13.78
C GLY A 45 12.97 3.28 14.12
N GLY A 46 11.84 3.35 13.38
CA GLY A 46 10.80 4.34 13.58
C GLY A 46 11.12 5.74 13.07
N LYS A 47 12.23 5.92 12.32
CA LYS A 47 12.67 7.23 11.80
C LYS A 47 12.16 7.47 10.39
N PHE A 48 11.53 8.61 10.17
CA PHE A 48 11.05 9.06 8.87
C PHE A 48 11.74 10.36 8.47
N SER A 49 12.23 10.42 7.24
CA SER A 49 12.64 11.66 6.59
C SER A 49 11.47 12.21 5.77
N ILE A 50 10.95 13.36 6.15
CA ILE A 50 9.75 13.95 5.56
C ILE A 50 10.05 15.35 5.01
N LYS A 51 9.69 15.57 3.75
CA LYS A 51 9.68 16.90 3.11
C LYS A 51 8.25 17.40 2.96
N THR A 52 7.96 18.60 3.46
CA THR A 52 6.62 19.21 3.29
C THR A 52 6.38 19.52 1.81
N LEU A 53 7.25 20.33 1.21
CA LEU A 53 7.29 20.58 -0.24
C LEU A 53 8.54 19.98 -0.87
N ARG A 54 8.52 19.83 -2.20
CA ARG A 54 9.62 19.19 -2.95
C ARG A 54 10.99 19.85 -2.74
N LYS A 55 11.00 21.18 -2.55
CA LYS A 55 12.21 21.99 -2.38
C LYS A 55 12.62 22.17 -0.92
N ASP A 56 11.76 21.79 0.02
CA ASP A 56 12.03 21.99 1.44
C ASP A 56 13.13 21.02 1.92
N PRO A 57 13.90 21.42 2.94
CA PRO A 57 14.76 20.50 3.65
C PRO A 57 13.92 19.36 4.24
N ALA A 58 14.51 18.17 4.36
CA ALA A 58 13.85 17.06 5.01
C ALA A 58 13.97 17.18 6.53
N HIS A 59 12.90 16.86 7.23
CA HIS A 59 12.87 16.78 8.68
C HIS A 59 12.83 15.32 9.12
N ILE A 60 13.61 14.98 10.14
CA ILE A 60 13.60 13.64 10.72
C ILE A 60 12.56 13.59 11.84
N VAL A 61 11.63 12.65 11.73
CA VAL A 61 10.59 12.39 12.72
C VAL A 61 10.78 10.97 13.23
N SER A 62 10.93 10.80 14.54
CA SER A 62 11.02 9.48 15.18
C SER A 62 9.70 9.15 15.86
N VAL A 63 9.16 7.98 15.56
CA VAL A 63 7.91 7.48 16.15
C VAL A 63 8.09 6.06 16.66
N LYS A 64 7.29 5.67 17.65
CA LYS A 64 7.18 4.27 18.09
C LYS A 64 6.06 3.52 17.39
N LYS A 65 5.02 4.25 16.96
CA LYS A 65 3.80 3.70 16.37
C LYS A 65 3.47 4.40 15.07
N VAL A 66 3.12 3.62 14.05
CA VAL A 66 2.73 4.08 12.72
C VAL A 66 1.31 3.64 12.45
N ALA A 67 0.39 4.61 12.33
CA ALA A 67 -0.97 4.36 11.87
C ALA A 67 -1.05 4.55 10.36
N MET A 68 -1.56 3.54 9.65
CA MET A 68 -1.69 3.47 8.21
C MET A 68 -3.17 3.34 7.85
N ILE A 69 -3.62 4.17 6.92
CA ILE A 69 -4.96 4.08 6.33
C ILE A 69 -4.75 3.94 4.83
N ALA A 70 -5.22 2.82 4.27
CA ALA A 70 -5.12 2.52 2.86
C ALA A 70 -6.49 2.23 2.27
N GLY A 71 -6.65 2.46 0.96
CA GLY A 71 -7.82 2.03 0.23
C GLY A 71 -7.48 1.57 -1.19
N GLY A 72 -8.08 0.44 -1.61
CA GLY A 72 -7.80 -0.19 -2.91
C GLY A 72 -6.30 -0.35 -3.19
N THR A 73 -5.86 0.09 -4.37
CA THR A 73 -4.44 0.04 -4.79
C THR A 73 -3.48 0.88 -3.93
N GLY A 74 -4.00 1.76 -3.07
CA GLY A 74 -3.24 2.56 -2.11
C GLY A 74 -2.53 1.76 -1.01
N ILE A 75 -2.72 0.45 -0.96
CA ILE A 75 -2.03 -0.47 -0.03
C ILE A 75 -0.53 -0.60 -0.30
N THR A 76 -0.10 -0.45 -1.56
CA THR A 76 1.27 -0.71 -2.01
C THR A 76 2.37 0.02 -1.20
N PRO A 77 2.29 1.35 -0.95
CA PRO A 77 3.28 2.02 -0.10
C PRO A 77 3.29 1.53 1.35
N MET A 78 2.13 1.12 1.88
CA MET A 78 2.03 0.59 3.25
C MET A 78 2.68 -0.79 3.33
N LEU A 79 2.44 -1.64 2.33
CA LEU A 79 3.07 -2.95 2.24
C LEU A 79 4.60 -2.85 2.16
N GLN A 80 5.13 -1.90 1.38
CA GLN A 80 6.57 -1.65 1.32
C GLN A 80 7.14 -1.35 2.72
N LEU A 81 6.44 -0.53 3.50
CA LEU A 81 6.86 -0.18 4.85
C LEU A 81 6.75 -1.37 5.81
N ILE A 82 5.63 -2.09 5.78
CA ILE A 82 5.40 -3.29 6.60
C ILE A 82 6.49 -4.32 6.37
N ARG A 83 6.74 -4.68 5.09
CA ARG A 83 7.79 -5.65 4.73
C ARG A 83 9.19 -5.23 5.15
N TYR A 84 9.48 -3.93 5.10
CA TYR A 84 10.78 -3.42 5.55
C TYR A 84 10.91 -3.59 7.07
N ILE A 85 9.92 -3.12 7.83
CA ILE A 85 9.94 -3.16 9.29
C ILE A 85 10.00 -4.60 9.81
N THR A 86 9.20 -5.51 9.26
CA THR A 86 9.16 -6.91 9.74
C THR A 86 10.37 -7.74 9.33
N LYS A 87 11.18 -7.26 8.38
CA LYS A 87 12.42 -7.93 7.97
C LYS A 87 13.62 -7.53 8.84
N GLU A 88 13.59 -6.35 9.44
CA GLU A 88 14.69 -5.82 10.25
C GLU A 88 14.49 -6.21 11.73
N GLU A 89 15.31 -7.13 12.25
CA GLU A 89 15.17 -7.69 13.60
C GLU A 89 15.26 -6.63 14.72
N ASP A 90 16.03 -5.56 14.49
CA ASP A 90 16.23 -4.46 15.44
C ASP A 90 15.16 -3.34 15.31
N ASP A 91 14.22 -3.48 14.38
CA ASP A 91 13.15 -2.52 14.20
C ASP A 91 11.89 -2.96 14.96
N HIS A 92 11.62 -2.30 16.09
CA HIS A 92 10.46 -2.58 16.93
C HIS A 92 9.32 -1.57 16.73
N THR A 93 9.27 -0.91 15.57
CA THR A 93 8.19 0.04 15.26
C THR A 93 6.85 -0.69 15.21
N GLU A 94 5.88 -0.28 16.03
CA GLU A 94 4.53 -0.82 16.01
C GLU A 94 3.73 -0.22 14.84
N MET A 95 2.92 -1.02 14.20
CA MET A 95 2.18 -0.70 12.98
C MET A 95 0.70 -1.07 13.14
N SER A 96 -0.18 -0.15 12.76
CA SER A 96 -1.62 -0.39 12.69
C SER A 96 -2.12 -0.04 11.30
N LEU A 97 -2.74 -0.99 10.60
CA LEU A 97 -3.32 -0.78 9.28
C LEU A 97 -4.84 -0.89 9.33
N LEU A 98 -5.53 0.17 8.90
CA LEU A 98 -6.93 0.13 8.48
C LEU A 98 -6.99 0.10 6.95
N PHE A 99 -7.46 -1.00 6.38
CA PHE A 99 -7.53 -1.19 4.93
C PHE A 99 -8.98 -1.23 4.42
N ALA A 100 -9.37 -0.22 3.65
CA ALA A 100 -10.71 -0.03 3.13
C ALA A 100 -10.85 -0.50 1.67
N ASN A 101 -11.83 -1.35 1.36
CA ASN A 101 -12.11 -1.82 -0.01
C ASN A 101 -13.62 -1.78 -0.31
N GLN A 102 -14.02 -1.99 -1.57
CA GLN A 102 -15.45 -1.95 -1.91
C GLN A 102 -16.18 -3.22 -1.46
N SER A 103 -15.56 -4.39 -1.62
CA SER A 103 -16.03 -5.69 -1.16
C SER A 103 -14.86 -6.52 -0.62
N GLU A 104 -15.15 -7.68 -0.01
CA GLU A 104 -14.11 -8.57 0.50
C GLU A 104 -13.24 -9.17 -0.61
N ASP A 105 -13.83 -9.44 -1.78
CA ASP A 105 -13.12 -9.98 -2.95
C ASP A 105 -12.14 -8.96 -3.56
N ASP A 106 -12.33 -7.66 -3.27
CA ASP A 106 -11.46 -6.59 -3.74
C ASP A 106 -10.21 -6.38 -2.85
N ILE A 107 -10.12 -7.09 -1.71
CA ILE A 107 -9.00 -6.92 -0.77
C ILE A 107 -7.72 -7.51 -1.37
N LEU A 108 -6.92 -6.63 -1.97
CA LEU A 108 -5.61 -6.99 -2.51
C LEU A 108 -4.67 -7.46 -1.39
N LEU A 109 -3.98 -8.59 -1.63
CA LEU A 109 -2.94 -9.13 -0.75
C LEU A 109 -3.43 -9.48 0.67
N LYS A 110 -4.73 -9.80 0.82
CA LYS A 110 -5.35 -10.17 2.09
C LYS A 110 -4.54 -11.22 2.87
N GLN A 111 -4.28 -12.37 2.23
CA GLN A 111 -3.54 -13.47 2.86
C GLN A 111 -2.15 -13.05 3.32
N GLU A 112 -1.41 -12.30 2.50
CA GLU A 112 -0.07 -11.83 2.89
C GLU A 112 -0.11 -10.91 4.10
N LEU A 113 -1.09 -10.00 4.17
CA LEU A 113 -1.25 -9.11 5.32
C LEU A 113 -1.66 -9.88 6.58
N GLU A 114 -2.53 -10.88 6.45
CA GLU A 114 -2.95 -11.75 7.56
C GLU A 114 -1.76 -12.57 8.09
N GLU A 115 -0.97 -13.18 7.21
CA GLU A 115 0.26 -13.92 7.58
C GLU A 115 1.24 -13.05 8.35
N VAL A 116 1.42 -11.79 7.95
CA VAL A 116 2.27 -10.84 8.68
C VAL A 116 1.67 -10.49 10.05
N ALA A 117 0.36 -10.29 10.15
CA ALA A 117 -0.31 -9.98 11.41
C ALA A 117 -0.25 -11.16 12.39
N GLU A 118 -0.33 -12.39 11.90
CA GLU A 118 -0.16 -13.61 12.69
C GLU A 118 1.29 -13.82 13.14
N SER A 119 2.25 -13.51 12.28
CA SER A 119 3.69 -13.69 12.59
C SER A 119 4.22 -12.63 13.54
N PHE A 120 3.67 -11.41 13.49
CA PHE A 120 4.11 -10.25 14.27
C PHE A 120 2.97 -9.64 15.08
N PRO A 121 2.26 -10.39 15.94
CA PRO A 121 1.01 -9.95 16.56
C PRO A 121 1.20 -8.74 17.48
N ASP A 122 2.36 -8.59 18.13
CA ASP A 122 2.64 -7.45 19.00
C ASP A 122 3.09 -6.20 18.24
N GLN A 123 3.55 -6.37 17.01
CA GLN A 123 4.12 -5.29 16.19
C GLN A 123 3.19 -4.85 15.06
N PHE A 124 2.34 -5.72 14.52
CA PHE A 124 1.43 -5.39 13.43
C PHE A 124 -0.02 -5.73 13.76
N LYS A 125 -0.87 -4.72 13.70
CA LYS A 125 -2.33 -4.85 13.88
C LYS A 125 -3.04 -4.51 12.57
N LEU A 126 -3.99 -5.35 12.18
CA LEU A 126 -4.67 -5.28 10.90
C LEU A 126 -6.20 -5.23 11.08
N TRP A 127 -6.84 -4.28 10.41
CA TRP A 127 -8.29 -4.17 10.31
C TRP A 127 -8.70 -3.96 8.86
N PHE A 128 -9.80 -4.60 8.48
CA PHE A 128 -10.44 -4.39 7.19
C PHE A 128 -11.76 -3.65 7.38
N THR A 129 -12.12 -2.83 6.38
CA THR A 129 -13.47 -2.28 6.25
C THR A 129 -13.90 -2.38 4.79
N VAL A 130 -15.18 -2.69 4.57
CA VAL A 130 -15.75 -2.86 3.22
C VAL A 130 -17.05 -2.08 3.09
N ASP A 131 -17.24 -1.43 1.94
CA ASP A 131 -18.46 -0.66 1.66
C ASP A 131 -19.68 -1.57 1.48
N ARG A 132 -19.48 -2.71 0.79
CA ARG A 132 -20.50 -3.72 0.50
C ARG A 132 -20.07 -5.05 1.14
N PRO A 133 -20.42 -5.28 2.41
CA PRO A 133 -20.20 -6.59 3.02
C PRO A 133 -21.04 -7.63 2.27
N THR A 134 -20.46 -8.79 2.00
CA THR A 134 -21.23 -9.96 1.60
C THR A 134 -22.21 -10.28 2.73
N GLU A 135 -23.49 -10.53 2.42
CA GLU A 135 -24.47 -10.95 3.44
C GLU A 135 -23.90 -12.16 4.19
N GLY A 136 -23.70 -11.97 5.50
CA GLY A 136 -22.93 -12.88 6.32
C GLY A 136 -23.49 -14.30 6.30
N ARG A 137 -22.57 -15.26 6.30
CA ARG A 137 -22.85 -16.63 6.72
C ARG A 137 -22.95 -16.72 8.24
#